data_AF-A0A166RWP3-F1
#
_entry.id   AF-A0A166RWP3-F1
#
_cell.length_a   1.000
_cell.length_b   1.000
_cell.length_c   1.000
_cell.angle_alpha   90.00
_cell.angle_beta   90.00
_cell.angle_gamma   90.00
#
_symmetry.space_group_name_H-M   'P 1'
#
loop_
_entity.id
_entity.type
_entity.pdbx_description
1 polymer ?
#
loop_
_entity_poly.entity_id
_entity_poly.type
_entity_poly.pdbx_seq_one_letter_code
_entity_poly.pdbx_strand_id
1 'polypeptide(L)'
;MTEGQKEVPKLRKDERGNPLNQHVHILCPTRVWNDETGSFGQKIRDLDGIVSGPQIIQEMRDEWQKRVNRELTKANVPMLVDLRSYEKAAANGDAPGGLTPQPKMGPRNTARKRRRILENGSDDTHLGKTRAKIQAKNEELWKSWLLIRDLEREKARLKDSESIAAKNETARLAKVDEANTNIESARTADARAKAIENAPHLDTLDPTRAAILWAQGRMEKKIDPKSDRTIDPETETAATPESKQQPRFAMSQKAKQRARPPRQRQRKIGS
;
A
#
# COMPACT_ATOMS: atom_id res chain seq x y z
N MET A 1 12.76 -39.82 2.19
CA MET A 1 11.32 -39.71 1.91
C MET A 1 11.07 -38.31 1.36
N THR A 2 11.24 -38.15 0.05
CA THR A 2 11.12 -36.88 -0.65
C THR A 2 9.68 -36.74 -1.12
N GLU A 3 8.99 -35.74 -0.56
CA GLU A 3 7.62 -35.39 -0.90
C GLU A 3 7.50 -35.10 -2.39
N GLY A 4 6.47 -35.70 -2.99
CA GLY A 4 6.19 -35.64 -4.40
C GLY A 4 6.07 -34.21 -4.89
N GLN A 5 7.06 -33.77 -5.66
CA GLN A 5 6.86 -32.72 -6.65
C GLN A 5 5.71 -33.20 -7.54
N LYS A 6 4.53 -32.59 -7.39
CA LYS A 6 3.43 -32.76 -8.33
C LYS A 6 4.00 -32.48 -9.70
N GLU A 7 4.10 -33.51 -10.53
CA GLU A 7 4.51 -33.38 -11.92
C GLU A 7 3.75 -32.20 -12.54
N VAL A 8 4.49 -31.27 -13.15
CA VAL A 8 3.89 -30.18 -13.92
C VAL A 8 2.92 -30.85 -14.89
N PRO A 9 1.62 -30.51 -14.88
CA PRO A 9 0.65 -31.19 -15.73
C PRO A 9 1.16 -31.11 -17.16
N LYS A 10 1.45 -32.28 -17.75
CA LYS A 10 1.89 -32.40 -19.14
C LYS A 10 0.91 -31.59 -19.98
N LEU A 11 1.42 -30.53 -20.63
CA LEU A 11 0.66 -29.79 -21.62
C LEU A 11 0.10 -30.83 -22.60
N ARG A 12 -1.22 -30.98 -22.66
CA ARG A 12 -1.88 -31.84 -23.64
C ARG A 12 -1.34 -31.45 -25.01
N LYS A 13 -0.48 -32.31 -25.59
CA LYS A 13 -0.17 -32.28 -27.02
C LYS A 13 -1.38 -32.87 -27.73
N ASP A 14 -2.51 -32.17 -27.64
CA ASP A 14 -3.64 -32.52 -28.48
C ASP A 14 -3.28 -32.01 -29.87
N GLU A 15 -3.31 -32.89 -30.86
CA GLU A 15 -3.05 -32.65 -32.28
C GLU A 15 -4.01 -31.61 -32.93
N ARG A 16 -4.76 -30.84 -32.13
CA ARG A 16 -5.90 -30.01 -32.52
C ARG A 16 -5.89 -28.55 -32.02
N GLY A 17 -4.89 -28.07 -31.29
CA GLY A 17 -4.95 -26.65 -30.88
C GLY A 17 -3.76 -26.10 -30.12
N ASN A 18 -3.66 -24.75 -30.12
CA ASN A 18 -2.70 -24.02 -29.30
C ASN A 18 -3.18 -24.03 -27.83
N PRO A 19 -2.45 -24.68 -26.89
CA PRO A 19 -2.85 -24.78 -25.49
C PRO A 19 -2.90 -23.44 -24.76
N LEU A 20 -2.30 -22.39 -25.34
CA LEU A 20 -2.35 -21.03 -24.83
C LEU A 20 -3.66 -20.29 -25.15
N ASN A 21 -4.52 -20.85 -26.01
CA ASN A 21 -5.77 -20.22 -26.43
C ASN A 21 -6.97 -21.14 -26.16
N GLN A 22 -7.29 -21.31 -24.89
CA GLN A 22 -8.48 -22.06 -24.46
C GLN A 22 -9.73 -21.25 -24.79
N HIS A 23 -10.58 -21.79 -25.67
CA HIS A 23 -11.83 -21.15 -26.09
C HIS A 23 -12.90 -22.21 -26.33
N VAL A 24 -14.16 -21.78 -26.28
CA VAL A 24 -15.33 -22.64 -26.48
C VAL A 24 -16.26 -21.97 -27.49
N HIS A 25 -16.83 -22.77 -28.38
CA HIS A 25 -17.93 -22.35 -29.23
C HIS A 25 -19.24 -22.76 -28.58
N ILE A 26 -20.13 -21.79 -28.34
CA ILE A 26 -21.49 -22.03 -27.88
C ILE A 26 -22.41 -21.75 -29.07
N LEU A 27 -23.07 -22.79 -29.56
CA LEU A 27 -24.06 -22.66 -30.63
C LEU A 27 -25.42 -22.41 -29.98
N CYS A 28 -25.99 -21.24 -30.25
CA CYS A 28 -27.32 -20.86 -29.76
C CYS A 28 -28.32 -20.91 -30.92
N PRO A 29 -29.56 -21.41 -30.69
CA PRO A 29 -30.61 -21.31 -31.68
C PRO A 29 -30.95 -19.85 -31.97
N THR A 30 -31.31 -19.54 -33.21
CA THR A 30 -31.69 -18.18 -33.63
C THR A 30 -33.20 -17.94 -33.60
N ARG A 31 -33.96 -18.81 -32.93
CA ARG A 31 -35.43 -18.78 -32.85
C ARG A 31 -35.87 -18.97 -31.41
N VAL A 32 -36.98 -18.34 -31.06
CA VAL A 32 -37.60 -18.50 -29.75
C VAL A 32 -38.12 -19.93 -29.62
N TRP A 33 -37.83 -20.57 -28.50
CA TRP A 33 -38.41 -21.86 -28.14
C TRP A 33 -39.78 -21.63 -27.49
N ASN A 34 -40.81 -22.32 -27.96
CA ASN A 34 -42.12 -22.28 -27.33
C ASN A 34 -42.32 -23.57 -26.52
N ASP A 35 -42.39 -23.44 -25.19
CA ASP A 35 -42.54 -24.57 -24.26
C ASP A 35 -43.90 -25.25 -24.36
N GLU A 36 -44.96 -24.52 -24.72
CA GLU A 36 -46.31 -25.07 -24.83
C GLU A 36 -46.46 -25.95 -26.08
N THR A 37 -45.88 -25.50 -27.20
CA THR A 37 -45.97 -26.21 -28.49
C THR A 37 -44.78 -27.15 -28.75
N GLY A 38 -43.73 -27.08 -27.93
CA GLY A 38 -42.50 -27.84 -28.12
C GLY A 38 -41.79 -27.56 -29.45
N SER A 39 -41.92 -26.34 -29.98
CA SER A 39 -41.46 -26.01 -31.34
C SER A 39 -40.78 -24.64 -31.43
N PHE A 40 -39.96 -24.47 -32.48
CA PHE A 40 -39.31 -23.19 -32.76
C PHE A 40 -40.29 -22.19 -33.37
N GLY A 41 -40.44 -21.05 -32.70
CA GLY A 41 -41.24 -19.93 -33.17
C GLY A 41 -40.46 -18.97 -34.08
N GLN A 42 -40.71 -17.68 -33.87
CA GLN A 42 -40.14 -16.61 -34.68
C GLN A 42 -38.63 -16.48 -34.49
N LYS A 43 -37.98 -15.88 -35.48
CA LYS A 43 -36.54 -15.58 -35.44
C LYS A 43 -36.26 -14.51 -34.39
N ILE A 44 -35.27 -14.76 -33.54
CA ILE A 44 -34.77 -13.77 -32.58
C ILE A 44 -34.05 -12.67 -33.38
N ARG A 45 -34.46 -11.42 -33.16
CA ARG A 45 -33.91 -10.23 -33.83
C ARG A 45 -33.24 -9.26 -32.88
N ASP A 46 -33.18 -9.60 -31.59
CA ASP A 46 -32.70 -8.70 -30.54
C ASP A 46 -31.24 -8.28 -30.76
N LEU A 47 -30.43 -9.17 -31.35
CA LEU A 47 -29.04 -8.91 -31.74
C LEU A 47 -28.88 -8.13 -33.05
N ASP A 48 -29.92 -8.06 -33.88
CA ASP A 48 -29.88 -7.35 -35.17
C ASP A 48 -30.11 -5.82 -34.99
N GLY A 49 -30.67 -5.40 -33.85
CA GLY A 49 -30.96 -3.99 -33.57
C GLY A 49 -29.69 -3.17 -33.34
N ILE A 50 -29.61 -1.99 -33.97
CA ILE A 50 -28.45 -1.08 -33.89
C ILE A 50 -28.12 -0.70 -32.43
N VAL A 51 -29.15 -0.56 -31.59
CA VAL A 51 -29.00 -0.19 -30.17
C VAL A 51 -29.04 -1.43 -29.27
N SER A 52 -30.03 -2.30 -29.44
CA SER A 52 -30.23 -3.49 -28.59
C SER A 52 -29.13 -4.53 -28.73
N GLY A 53 -28.60 -4.74 -29.95
CA GLY A 53 -27.58 -5.74 -30.20
C GLY A 53 -26.29 -5.48 -29.43
N PRO A 54 -25.67 -4.29 -29.55
CA PRO A 54 -24.50 -3.93 -28.75
C PRO A 54 -24.73 -4.02 -27.24
N GLN A 55 -25.92 -3.64 -26.75
CA GLN A 55 -26.26 -3.71 -25.34
C GLN A 55 -26.30 -5.16 -24.84
N ILE A 56 -27.01 -6.05 -25.54
CA ILE A 56 -27.09 -7.47 -25.19
C ILE A 56 -25.70 -8.13 -25.21
N ILE A 57 -24.87 -7.79 -26.20
CA ILE A 57 -23.48 -8.29 -26.25
C ILE A 57 -22.68 -7.79 -25.05
N GLN A 58 -22.87 -6.54 -24.62
CA GLN A 58 -22.21 -6.03 -23.43
C GLN A 58 -22.69 -6.75 -22.16
N GLU A 59 -23.99 -6.98 -22.01
CA GLU A 59 -24.55 -7.75 -20.89
C GLU A 59 -23.97 -9.18 -20.82
N MET A 60 -23.85 -9.85 -21.97
CA MET A 60 -23.21 -11.16 -22.07
C MET A 60 -21.75 -11.12 -21.66
N ARG A 61 -21.01 -10.08 -22.05
CA ARG A 61 -19.60 -9.88 -21.67
C ARG A 61 -19.45 -9.65 -20.18
N ASP A 62 -20.32 -8.84 -19.58
CA ASP A 62 -20.30 -8.53 -18.15
C ASP A 62 -20.63 -9.78 -17.31
N GLU A 63 -21.64 -10.55 -17.71
CA GLU A 63 -21.96 -11.83 -17.07
C GLU A 63 -20.83 -12.86 -17.20
N TRP A 64 -20.19 -12.93 -18.37
CA TRP A 64 -19.03 -13.78 -18.57
C TRP A 64 -17.86 -13.37 -17.66
N GLN A 65 -17.51 -12.07 -17.62
CA GLN A 65 -16.45 -11.54 -16.78
C GLN A 65 -16.70 -11.85 -15.30
N LYS A 66 -17.93 -11.62 -14.82
CA LYS A 66 -18.35 -11.91 -13.45
C LYS A 66 -18.19 -13.39 -13.10
N ARG A 67 -18.65 -14.30 -13.97
CA ARG A 67 -18.53 -15.75 -13.75
C ARG A 67 -17.09 -16.21 -13.76
N VAL A 68 -16.27 -15.75 -14.72
CA VAL A 68 -14.86 -16.11 -14.80
C VAL A 68 -14.09 -15.62 -13.58
N ASN A 69 -14.26 -14.36 -13.17
CA ASN A 69 -13.59 -13.80 -12.00
C ASN A 69 -13.99 -14.50 -10.69
N ARG A 70 -15.24 -14.97 -10.58
CA ARG A 70 -15.69 -15.79 -9.46
C ARG A 70 -14.92 -17.11 -9.40
N GLU A 71 -14.79 -17.81 -10.53
CA GLU A 71 -14.08 -19.08 -10.57
C GLU A 71 -12.56 -18.91 -10.40
N LEU A 72 -11.97 -17.83 -10.94
CA LEU A 72 -10.55 -17.49 -10.70
C LEU A 72 -10.27 -17.24 -9.22
N THR A 73 -11.16 -16.51 -8.53
CA THR A 73 -11.07 -16.27 -7.09
C THR A 73 -11.15 -17.59 -6.31
N LYS A 74 -12.11 -18.47 -6.63
CA LYS A 74 -12.22 -19.80 -5.99
C LYS A 74 -10.98 -20.67 -6.22
N ALA A 75 -10.37 -20.57 -7.40
CA ALA A 75 -9.12 -21.25 -7.75
C ALA A 75 -7.87 -20.58 -7.17
N ASN A 76 -8.04 -19.50 -6.39
CA ASN A 76 -6.98 -18.74 -5.75
C ASN A 76 -5.96 -18.14 -6.75
N VAL A 77 -6.44 -17.76 -7.94
CA VAL A 77 -5.66 -17.06 -8.95
C VAL A 77 -5.70 -15.56 -8.65
N PRO A 78 -4.54 -14.88 -8.47
CA PRO A 78 -4.50 -13.47 -8.07
C PRO A 78 -4.87 -12.49 -9.19
N MET A 79 -5.03 -12.99 -10.42
CA MET A 79 -5.36 -12.19 -11.59
C MET A 79 -6.86 -12.25 -11.89
N LEU A 80 -7.43 -11.12 -12.30
CA LEU A 80 -8.82 -11.00 -12.74
C LEU A 80 -8.87 -10.56 -14.20
N VAL A 81 -9.97 -10.89 -14.86
CA VAL A 81 -10.28 -10.43 -16.21
C VAL A 81 -11.05 -9.12 -16.14
N ASP A 82 -10.64 -8.16 -16.97
CA ASP A 82 -11.32 -6.88 -17.19
C ASP A 82 -11.59 -6.69 -18.68
N LEU A 83 -12.86 -6.56 -19.05
CA LEU A 83 -13.33 -6.38 -20.42
C LEU A 83 -13.71 -4.92 -20.73
N ARG A 84 -13.54 -4.00 -19.78
CA ARG A 84 -13.76 -2.58 -20.01
C ARG A 84 -12.81 -2.06 -21.08
N SER A 85 -13.26 -1.03 -21.81
CA SER A 85 -12.34 -0.27 -22.67
C SER A 85 -11.33 0.48 -21.81
N TYR A 86 -10.18 0.81 -22.38
CA TYR A 86 -9.18 1.63 -21.68
C TYR A 86 -9.73 2.98 -21.22
N GLU A 87 -10.63 3.58 -21.99
CA GLU A 87 -11.30 4.83 -21.62
C GLU A 87 -12.16 4.66 -20.36
N LYS A 88 -12.98 3.60 -20.29
CA LYS A 88 -13.80 3.31 -19.10
C LYS A 88 -12.95 2.97 -17.88
N ALA A 89 -11.88 2.21 -18.08
CA ALA A 89 -10.94 1.87 -17.00
C ALA A 89 -10.21 3.13 -16.48
N ALA A 90 -9.80 4.02 -17.37
CA ALA A 90 -9.16 5.29 -17.00
C ALA A 90 -10.14 6.24 -16.30
N ALA A 91 -11.38 6.34 -16.76
CA ALA A 91 -12.42 7.15 -16.11
C ALA A 91 -12.70 6.70 -14.66
N ASN A 92 -12.60 5.41 -14.39
CA ASN A 92 -12.74 4.85 -13.04
C ASN A 92 -11.48 4.98 -12.18
N GLY A 93 -10.37 5.50 -12.73
CA GLY A 93 -9.10 5.60 -12.02
C GLY A 93 -8.38 4.26 -11.82
N ASP A 94 -8.72 3.23 -12.60
CA ASP A 94 -8.12 1.90 -12.55
C ASP A 94 -6.97 1.73 -13.56
N ALA A 95 -6.85 2.64 -14.53
CA ALA A 95 -5.83 2.59 -15.58
C ALA A 95 -5.34 4.01 -15.95
N PRO A 96 -4.13 4.12 -16.55
CA PRO A 96 -3.68 5.39 -17.13
C PRO A 96 -4.56 5.83 -18.31
N GLY A 97 -4.74 7.14 -18.43
CA GLY A 97 -5.31 7.74 -19.64
C GLY A 97 -4.37 7.61 -20.85
N GLY A 98 -4.94 7.61 -22.06
CA GLY A 98 -4.17 7.62 -23.31
C GLY A 98 -3.62 6.26 -23.76
N LEU A 99 -4.03 5.16 -23.11
CA LEU A 99 -3.73 3.81 -23.57
C LEU A 99 -4.33 3.56 -24.96
N THR A 100 -3.56 2.90 -25.82
CA THR A 100 -3.98 2.61 -27.20
C THR A 100 -4.15 1.10 -27.43
N PRO A 101 -5.30 0.65 -27.98
CA PRO A 101 -5.51 -0.77 -28.25
C PRO A 101 -4.58 -1.25 -29.37
N GLN A 102 -4.07 -2.48 -29.23
CA GLN A 102 -3.23 -3.07 -30.27
C GLN A 102 -4.08 -3.49 -31.48
N PRO A 103 -3.61 -3.23 -32.71
CA PRO A 103 -4.31 -3.69 -33.90
C PRO A 103 -4.31 -5.22 -33.99
N LYS A 104 -5.47 -5.78 -34.39
CA LYS A 104 -5.63 -7.21 -34.64
C LYS A 104 -4.82 -7.60 -35.88
N MET A 105 -3.94 -8.59 -35.74
CA MET A 105 -3.10 -9.06 -36.87
C MET A 105 -3.91 -9.80 -37.94
N GLY A 106 -4.94 -10.53 -37.53
CA GLY A 106 -5.64 -11.48 -38.39
C GLY A 106 -4.84 -12.77 -38.66
N PRO A 107 -5.47 -13.81 -39.25
CA PRO A 107 -4.85 -15.13 -39.39
C PRO A 107 -3.58 -15.11 -40.24
N ARG A 108 -3.61 -14.46 -41.41
CA ARG A 108 -2.49 -14.40 -42.37
C ARG A 108 -1.25 -13.75 -41.77
N ASN A 109 -1.40 -12.59 -41.12
CA ASN A 109 -0.25 -11.91 -40.51
C ASN A 109 0.22 -12.62 -39.24
N THR A 110 -0.65 -13.31 -38.52
CA THR A 110 -0.24 -14.15 -37.38
C THR A 110 0.61 -15.33 -37.84
N ALA A 111 0.24 -16.00 -38.94
CA ALA A 111 1.06 -17.05 -39.54
C ALA A 111 2.41 -16.50 -40.02
N ARG A 112 2.42 -15.33 -40.67
CA ARG A 112 3.64 -14.64 -41.10
C ARG A 112 4.54 -14.29 -39.92
N LYS A 113 3.97 -13.74 -38.83
CA LYS A 113 4.69 -13.45 -37.59
C LYS A 113 5.35 -14.71 -37.02
N ARG A 114 4.62 -15.83 -36.93
CA ARG A 114 5.18 -17.10 -36.44
C ARG A 114 6.37 -17.55 -37.28
N ARG A 115 6.24 -17.51 -38.60
CA ARG A 115 7.33 -17.84 -39.52
C ARG A 115 8.54 -16.93 -39.30
N ARG A 116 8.33 -15.62 -39.21
CA ARG A 116 9.40 -14.63 -38.98
C ARG A 116 10.13 -14.83 -37.66
N ILE A 117 9.41 -15.13 -36.58
CA ILE A 117 10.02 -15.42 -35.29
C ILE A 117 10.88 -16.68 -35.35
N LEU A 118 10.46 -17.71 -36.10
CA LEU A 118 11.26 -18.91 -36.31
C LEU A 118 12.51 -18.65 -37.16
N GLU A 119 12.41 -17.81 -38.20
CA GLU A 119 13.52 -17.48 -39.11
C GLU A 119 14.53 -16.51 -38.47
N ASN A 120 14.05 -15.41 -37.89
CA ASN A 120 14.85 -14.24 -37.51
C ASN A 120 14.89 -14.00 -35.99
N GLY A 121 14.25 -14.85 -35.18
CA GLY A 121 14.11 -14.68 -33.73
C GLY A 121 13.19 -13.54 -33.30
N SER A 122 12.69 -12.71 -34.23
CA SER A 122 11.88 -11.52 -33.93
C SER A 122 10.83 -11.25 -35.01
N ASP A 123 9.77 -10.50 -34.64
CA ASP A 123 8.73 -10.06 -35.58
C ASP A 123 9.11 -8.71 -36.21
N ASP A 124 9.83 -8.78 -37.33
CA ASP A 124 10.29 -7.63 -38.10
C ASP A 124 9.21 -7.00 -39.01
N THR A 125 8.00 -7.57 -39.04
CA THR A 125 6.93 -7.10 -39.91
C THR A 125 6.48 -5.69 -39.53
N HIS A 126 5.96 -4.91 -40.50
CA HIS A 126 5.43 -3.57 -40.21
C HIS A 126 4.41 -3.61 -39.06
N LEU A 127 3.46 -4.54 -39.10
CA LEU A 127 2.46 -4.67 -38.04
C LEU A 127 3.07 -5.11 -36.71
N GLY A 128 4.08 -6.00 -36.73
CA GLY A 128 4.85 -6.36 -35.54
C GLY A 128 5.51 -5.14 -34.89
N LYS A 129 6.20 -4.32 -35.69
CA LYS A 129 6.81 -3.06 -35.26
C LYS A 129 5.78 -2.06 -34.72
N THR A 130 4.63 -1.91 -35.38
CA THR A 130 3.54 -1.04 -34.91
C THR A 130 3.01 -1.50 -33.55
N ARG A 131 2.76 -2.81 -33.38
CA ARG A 131 2.31 -3.36 -32.10
C ARG A 131 3.35 -3.22 -31.00
N ALA A 132 4.63 -3.43 -31.31
CA ALA A 132 5.72 -3.24 -30.37
C ALA A 132 5.81 -1.77 -29.90
N LYS A 133 5.68 -0.81 -30.81
CA LYS A 133 5.61 0.63 -30.47
C LYS A 133 4.43 0.96 -29.55
N ILE A 134 3.24 0.44 -29.87
CA ILE A 134 2.03 0.62 -29.04
C ILE A 134 2.24 0.00 -27.66
N GLN A 135 2.82 -1.20 -27.60
CA GLN A 135 3.09 -1.89 -26.34
C GLN A 135 4.07 -1.10 -25.47
N ALA A 136 5.19 -0.64 -26.05
CA ALA A 136 6.18 0.17 -25.34
C ALA A 136 5.56 1.47 -24.79
N LYS A 137 4.80 2.19 -25.62
CA LYS A 137 4.08 3.40 -25.18
C LYS A 137 3.10 3.12 -24.04
N ASN A 138 2.30 2.05 -24.16
CA ASN A 138 1.36 1.68 -23.10
C ASN A 138 2.10 1.29 -21.81
N GLU A 139 3.24 0.60 -21.91
CA GLU A 139 4.05 0.22 -20.75
C GLU A 139 4.66 1.44 -20.05
N GLU A 140 5.14 2.43 -20.81
CA GLU A 140 5.61 3.71 -20.26
C GLU A 140 4.49 4.46 -19.53
N LEU A 141 3.28 4.50 -20.10
CA LEU A 141 2.11 5.09 -19.45
C LEU A 141 1.74 4.38 -18.14
N TRP A 142 1.84 3.05 -18.10
CA TRP A 142 1.64 2.29 -16.86
C TRP A 142 2.70 2.61 -15.81
N LYS A 143 3.97 2.68 -16.20
CA LYS A 143 5.08 3.00 -15.29
C LYS A 143 4.93 4.38 -14.69
N SER A 144 4.65 5.39 -15.51
CA SER A 144 4.47 6.77 -15.02
C SER A 144 3.26 6.90 -14.10
N TRP A 145 2.15 6.24 -14.44
CA TRP A 145 0.94 6.26 -13.63
C TRP A 145 1.09 5.57 -12.27
N LEU A 146 1.76 4.41 -12.23
CA LEU A 146 2.07 3.74 -10.97
C LEU A 146 2.98 4.59 -10.09
N LEU A 147 4.00 5.23 -10.68
CA LEU A 147 4.92 6.11 -9.96
C LEU A 147 4.19 7.30 -9.33
N ILE A 148 3.29 7.95 -10.09
CA ILE A 148 2.47 9.06 -9.57
C ILE A 148 1.61 8.61 -8.39
N ARG A 149 0.93 7.46 -8.51
CA ARG A 149 0.10 6.93 -7.43
C ARG A 149 0.89 6.56 -6.18
N ASP A 150 2.09 6.02 -6.34
CA ASP A 150 2.95 5.70 -5.21
C ASP A 150 3.43 6.98 -4.51
N LEU A 151 3.79 8.02 -5.27
CA LEU A 151 4.09 9.33 -4.70
C LEU A 151 2.89 9.95 -3.97
N GLU A 152 1.69 9.83 -4.51
CA GLU A 152 0.45 10.30 -3.86
C GLU A 152 0.19 9.56 -2.55
N ARG A 153 0.39 8.24 -2.52
CA ARG A 153 0.27 7.43 -1.31
C ARG A 153 1.28 7.85 -0.24
N GLU A 154 2.53 8.08 -0.61
CA GLU A 154 3.55 8.53 0.35
C GLU A 154 3.23 9.95 0.87
N LYS A 155 2.80 10.86 0.00
CA LYS A 155 2.32 12.19 0.43
C LYS A 155 1.15 12.10 1.40
N ALA A 156 0.19 11.21 1.15
CA ALA A 156 -0.94 10.99 2.04
C ALA A 156 -0.48 10.47 3.41
N ARG A 157 0.44 9.48 3.45
CA ARG A 157 1.01 8.97 4.71
C ARG A 157 1.71 10.05 5.53
N LEU A 158 2.50 10.90 4.86
CA LEU A 158 3.18 12.01 5.52
C LEU A 158 2.19 13.01 6.10
N LYS A 159 1.18 13.41 5.31
CA LYS A 159 0.13 14.33 5.76
C LYS A 159 -0.69 13.76 6.93
N ASP A 160 -1.02 12.47 6.88
CA ASP A 160 -1.72 11.79 7.97
C ASP A 160 -0.86 11.77 9.24
N SER A 161 0.45 11.46 9.09
CA SER A 161 1.41 11.51 10.20
C SER A 161 1.54 12.90 10.79
N GLU A 162 1.61 13.95 9.96
CA GLU A 162 1.64 15.35 10.38
C GLU A 162 0.36 15.73 11.14
N SER A 163 -0.81 15.31 10.64
CA SER A 163 -2.09 15.54 11.32
C SER A 163 -2.15 14.86 12.68
N ILE A 164 -1.65 13.62 12.79
CA ILE A 164 -1.57 12.89 14.05
C ILE A 164 -0.59 13.60 15.02
N ALA A 165 0.58 14.02 14.53
CA ALA A 165 1.55 14.76 15.35
C ALA A 165 0.97 16.09 15.85
N ALA A 166 0.29 16.85 15.00
CA ALA A 166 -0.38 18.09 15.39
C ALA A 166 -1.47 17.85 16.43
N LYS A 167 -2.32 16.82 16.26
CA LYS A 167 -3.35 16.43 17.25
C LYS A 167 -2.73 16.00 18.58
N ASN A 168 -1.61 15.29 18.54
CA ASN A 168 -0.91 14.88 19.76
C ASN A 168 -0.30 16.08 20.48
N GLU A 169 0.25 17.05 19.73
CA GLU A 169 0.82 18.26 20.32
C GLU A 169 -0.27 19.16 20.91
N THR A 170 -1.40 19.34 20.24
CA THR A 170 -2.52 20.09 20.81
C THR A 170 -3.09 19.41 22.06
N ALA A 171 -3.20 18.08 22.05
CA ALA A 171 -3.59 17.31 23.24
C ALA A 171 -2.56 17.42 24.37
N ARG A 172 -1.26 17.49 24.04
CA ARG A 172 -0.19 17.72 25.02
C ARG A 172 -0.29 19.11 25.64
N LEU A 173 -0.49 20.15 24.83
CA LEU A 173 -0.67 21.52 25.30
C LEU A 173 -1.92 21.68 26.17
N ALA A 174 -3.05 21.09 25.76
CA ALA A 174 -4.27 21.11 26.58
C ALA A 174 -4.05 20.47 27.98
N LYS A 175 -3.31 19.35 28.04
CA LYS A 175 -2.94 18.71 29.33
C LYS A 175 -2.00 19.58 30.16
N VAL A 176 -1.07 20.29 29.52
CA VAL A 176 -0.18 21.25 30.20
C VAL A 176 -1.00 22.38 30.81
N ASP A 177 -1.93 22.95 30.05
CA ASP A 177 -2.80 24.05 30.50
C ASP A 177 -3.73 23.60 31.63
N GLU A 178 -4.32 22.40 31.52
CA GLU A 178 -5.12 21.80 32.59
C GLU A 178 -4.28 21.57 33.87
N ALA A 179 -3.06 21.05 33.73
CA ALA A 179 -2.18 20.86 34.87
C ALA A 179 -1.74 22.20 35.49
N ASN A 180 -1.46 23.23 34.69
CA ASN A 180 -1.14 24.56 35.20
C ASN A 180 -2.32 25.21 35.94
N THR A 181 -3.54 25.13 35.38
CA THR A 181 -4.75 25.66 36.05
C THR A 181 -5.05 24.91 37.36
N ASN A 182 -4.79 23.59 37.42
CA ASN A 182 -4.87 22.81 38.65
C ASN A 182 -3.82 23.24 39.70
N ILE A 183 -2.60 23.58 39.28
CA ILE A 183 -1.55 24.11 40.17
C ILE A 183 -1.92 25.50 40.69
N GLU A 184 -2.45 26.37 39.84
CA GLU A 184 -2.84 27.75 40.20
C GLU A 184 -4.06 27.80 41.12
N SER A 185 -5.02 26.89 40.94
CA SER A 185 -6.24 26.82 41.76
C SER A 185 -6.04 26.16 43.13
N ALA A 186 -4.89 25.52 43.37
CA ALA A 186 -4.57 24.86 44.64
C ALA A 186 -4.29 25.89 45.76
N ARG A 187 -5.17 25.94 46.76
CA ARG A 187 -5.11 26.92 47.87
C ARG A 187 -4.18 26.56 49.02
N THR A 188 -3.84 25.27 49.18
CA THR A 188 -2.95 24.79 50.26
C THR A 188 -1.63 24.29 49.70
N ALA A 189 -0.56 24.39 50.50
CA ALA A 189 0.77 23.94 50.10
C ALA A 189 0.80 22.46 49.71
N ASP A 190 0.11 21.61 50.47
CA ASP A 190 0.02 20.16 50.20
C ASP A 190 -0.79 19.84 48.94
N ALA A 191 -1.86 20.59 48.66
CA ALA A 191 -2.64 20.42 47.43
C ALA A 191 -1.84 20.86 46.21
N ARG A 192 -1.04 21.93 46.35
CA ARG A 192 -0.17 22.41 45.28
C ARG A 192 0.99 21.44 45.01
N ALA A 193 1.58 20.86 46.05
CA ALA A 193 2.61 19.83 45.90
C ALA A 193 2.08 18.58 45.18
N LYS A 194 0.87 18.11 45.52
CA LYS A 194 0.21 17.00 44.80
C LYS A 194 -0.16 17.36 43.36
N ALA A 195 -0.58 18.59 43.08
CA ALA A 195 -0.87 19.04 41.72
C ALA A 195 0.39 19.10 40.84
N ILE A 196 1.52 19.52 41.42
CA ILE A 196 2.83 19.51 40.77
C ILE A 196 3.31 18.08 40.50
N GLU A 197 3.17 17.17 41.46
CA GLU A 197 3.55 15.75 41.31
C GLU A 197 2.72 15.04 40.22
N ASN A 198 1.44 15.40 40.07
CA ASN A 198 0.56 14.83 39.05
C ASN A 198 0.67 15.52 37.68
N ALA A 199 1.45 16.60 37.55
CA ALA A 199 1.57 17.34 36.30
C ALA A 199 2.50 16.61 35.31
N PRO A 200 1.95 16.06 34.21
CA PRO A 200 2.70 15.17 33.31
C PRO A 200 3.82 15.87 32.52
N HIS A 201 3.83 17.21 32.48
CA HIS A 201 4.84 18.01 31.78
C HIS A 201 6.02 18.45 32.64
N LEU A 202 5.95 18.24 33.96
CA LEU A 202 7.04 18.58 34.89
C LEU A 202 8.05 17.44 35.06
N ASP A 203 7.71 16.23 34.63
CA ASP A 203 8.57 15.04 34.68
C ASP A 203 9.61 14.99 33.55
N THR A 204 9.45 15.85 32.53
CA THR A 204 10.50 16.16 31.56
C THR A 204 10.95 17.59 31.76
N LEU A 205 11.96 17.81 32.61
CA LEU A 205 12.76 19.03 32.55
C LEU A 205 13.31 19.13 31.12
N ASP A 206 12.65 19.92 30.28
CA ASP A 206 13.20 20.32 28.99
C ASP A 206 14.36 21.29 29.29
N PRO A 207 15.63 20.83 29.18
CA PRO A 207 16.77 21.63 29.59
C PRO A 207 16.86 22.91 28.75
N THR A 208 16.32 22.90 27.53
CA THR A 208 16.33 24.07 26.64
C THR A 208 15.32 25.12 27.08
N ARG A 209 14.10 24.71 27.47
CA ARG A 209 13.08 25.63 28.00
C ARG A 209 13.49 26.21 29.35
N ALA A 210 14.13 25.41 30.22
CA ALA A 210 14.69 25.88 31.48
C ALA A 210 15.81 26.90 31.26
N ALA A 211 16.71 26.66 30.28
CA ALA A 211 17.76 27.59 29.91
C ALA A 211 17.22 28.92 29.35
N ILE A 212 16.16 28.88 28.53
CA ILE A 212 15.50 30.08 28.00
C ILE A 212 14.86 30.90 29.13
N LEU A 213 14.15 30.26 30.06
CA LEU A 213 13.51 30.94 31.20
C LEU A 213 14.55 31.54 32.17
N TRP A 214 15.69 30.86 32.36
CA TRP A 214 16.82 31.39 33.11
C TRP A 214 17.45 32.60 32.41
N ALA A 215 17.70 32.51 31.10
CA ALA A 215 18.26 33.61 30.30
C ALA A 215 17.33 34.84 30.24
N GLN A 216 16.01 34.64 30.33
CA GLN A 216 15.02 35.72 30.40
C GLN A 216 14.90 36.36 31.79
N GLY A 217 15.69 35.93 32.78
CA GLY A 217 15.67 36.49 34.13
C GLY A 217 14.40 36.18 34.92
N ARG A 218 13.54 35.28 34.43
CA ARG A 218 12.25 34.93 35.05
C ARG A 218 12.38 33.88 36.16
N MET A 219 13.58 33.39 36.41
CA MET A 219 13.91 32.47 37.51
C MET A 219 14.75 33.23 38.55
N GLU A 220 14.11 33.98 39.44
CA GLU A 220 14.76 34.48 40.65
C GLU A 220 14.95 33.33 41.63
N LYS A 221 16.05 32.59 41.52
CA LYS A 221 16.55 31.82 42.66
C LYS A 221 17.28 32.79 43.58
N LYS A 222 16.65 33.17 44.70
CA LYS A 222 17.39 33.63 45.88
C LYS A 222 18.34 32.49 46.27
N ILE A 223 19.61 32.62 45.89
CA ILE A 223 20.66 31.71 46.33
C ILE A 223 20.75 31.89 47.85
N ASP A 224 20.51 30.81 48.59
CA ASP A 224 20.68 30.83 50.04
C ASP A 224 22.18 31.01 50.32
N PRO A 225 22.61 32.11 50.96
CA PRO A 225 24.03 32.41 51.18
C PRO A 225 24.73 31.35 52.05
N LYS A 226 24.00 30.44 52.71
CA LYS A 226 24.59 29.27 53.39
C LYS A 226 24.98 28.13 52.47
N SER A 227 24.40 28.05 51.28
CA SER A 227 24.65 27.00 50.28
C SER A 227 25.74 27.37 49.27
N ASP A 228 26.10 28.66 49.21
CA ASP A 228 27.14 29.19 48.33
C ASP A 228 28.51 28.99 48.99
N ARG A 229 28.97 27.73 49.03
CA ARG A 229 30.35 27.41 49.39
C ARG A 229 31.24 27.59 48.16
N THR A 230 32.26 28.41 48.32
CA THR A 230 33.35 28.54 47.35
C THR A 230 34.11 27.22 47.32
N ILE A 231 34.06 26.50 46.20
CA ILE A 231 34.83 25.28 45.97
C ILE A 231 36.30 25.67 45.92
N ASP A 232 37.10 25.14 46.84
CA ASP A 232 38.53 25.41 46.93
C ASP A 232 39.29 24.49 45.96
N PRO A 233 39.89 25.02 44.88
CA PRO A 233 40.41 24.22 43.78
C PRO A 233 41.64 23.38 44.15
N GLU A 234 42.28 23.63 45.31
CA GLU A 234 43.43 22.84 45.78
C GLU A 234 43.05 21.66 46.68
N THR A 235 41.84 21.66 47.26
CA THR A 235 41.39 20.61 48.21
C THR A 235 40.24 19.76 47.67
N GLU A 236 39.45 20.28 46.73
CA GLU A 236 38.29 19.59 46.17
C GLU A 236 38.47 19.29 44.67
N THR A 237 39.21 18.23 44.35
CA THR A 237 39.22 17.68 42.98
C THR A 237 37.85 17.07 42.65
N ALA A 238 37.25 17.49 41.52
CA ALA A 238 35.95 17.07 40.98
C ALA A 238 35.82 15.56 40.61
N ALA A 239 36.65 14.69 41.17
CA ALA A 239 36.77 13.29 40.78
C ALA A 239 36.85 12.35 41.99
N THR A 240 35.84 12.36 42.85
CA THR A 240 35.51 11.14 43.62
C THR A 240 34.01 11.08 43.92
N PRO A 241 33.21 10.29 43.17
CA PRO A 241 31.90 9.93 43.66
C PRO A 241 32.07 9.06 44.91
N GLU A 242 31.53 9.48 46.06
CA GLU A 242 31.58 8.73 47.32
C GLU A 242 30.80 7.40 47.28
N SER A 243 30.12 7.08 46.17
CA SER A 243 29.45 5.79 46.00
C SER A 243 30.32 4.81 45.20
N LYS A 244 30.74 3.72 45.84
CA LYS A 244 31.29 2.50 45.18
C LYS A 244 30.25 1.76 44.32
N GLN A 245 29.21 2.43 43.84
CA GLN A 245 28.23 1.85 42.93
C GLN A 245 28.27 2.61 41.61
N GLN A 246 28.87 1.97 40.61
CA GLN A 246 28.65 2.34 39.22
C GLN A 246 27.13 2.47 38.98
N PRO A 247 26.64 3.53 38.31
CA PRO A 247 25.24 3.63 37.95
C PRO A 247 24.93 2.49 36.98
N ARG A 248 24.36 1.39 37.51
CA ARG A 248 23.87 0.29 36.70
C ARG A 248 22.62 0.82 35.99
N PHE A 249 22.74 1.10 34.70
CA PHE A 249 21.57 1.16 33.81
C PHE A 249 20.92 -0.23 33.74
N ALA A 250 20.11 -0.56 34.75
CA ALA A 250 19.34 -1.78 34.81
C ALA A 250 18.08 -1.59 33.95
N MET A 251 18.20 -1.80 32.64
CA MET A 251 17.02 -1.95 31.78
C MET A 251 16.19 -3.15 32.28
N SER A 252 14.91 -2.92 32.59
CA SER A 252 13.98 -3.99 32.94
C SER A 252 13.90 -5.02 31.82
N GLN A 253 13.62 -6.29 32.14
CA GLN A 253 13.48 -7.36 31.14
C GLN A 253 12.48 -6.99 30.02
N LYS A 254 11.43 -6.27 30.38
CA LYS A 254 10.41 -5.76 29.45
C LYS A 254 10.96 -4.69 28.50
N ALA A 255 11.81 -3.79 28.99
CA ALA A 255 12.51 -2.80 28.16
C ALA A 255 13.52 -3.46 27.21
N LYS A 256 14.23 -4.50 27.66
CA LYS A 256 15.15 -5.29 26.81
C LYS A 256 14.44 -6.03 25.68
N GLN A 257 13.21 -6.50 25.89
CA GLN A 257 12.42 -7.13 24.83
C GLN A 257 11.94 -6.14 23.77
N ARG A 258 11.57 -4.91 24.18
CA ARG A 258 11.11 -3.85 23.27
C ARG A 258 12.22 -3.21 22.43
N ALA A 259 13.44 -3.14 22.98
CA ALA A 259 14.60 -2.61 22.27
C ALA A 259 15.26 -3.61 21.29
N ARG A 260 14.74 -4.84 21.18
CA ARG A 260 15.26 -5.80 20.20
C ARG A 260 14.84 -5.37 18.80
N PRO A 261 15.79 -5.18 17.86
CA PRO A 261 15.45 -4.94 16.47
C PRO A 261 14.62 -6.12 15.95
N PRO A 262 13.58 -5.87 15.12
CA PRO A 262 12.78 -6.93 14.54
C PRO A 262 13.69 -7.88 13.76
N ARG A 263 13.62 -9.18 14.05
CA ARG A 263 14.37 -10.21 13.32
C ARG A 263 14.02 -10.12 11.83
N GLN A 264 14.97 -9.66 11.02
CA GLN A 264 14.89 -9.80 9.57
C GLN A 264 14.74 -11.28 9.25
N ARG A 265 13.60 -11.65 8.65
CA ARG A 265 13.40 -12.99 8.08
C ARG A 265 14.39 -13.15 6.93
N GLN A 266 15.50 -13.83 7.18
CA GLN A 266 16.33 -14.36 6.12
C GLN A 266 15.50 -15.39 5.35
N ARG A 267 15.11 -15.03 4.11
CA ARG A 267 14.58 -16.02 3.17
C ARG A 267 15.72 -16.96 2.81
N LYS A 268 15.68 -18.19 3.34
CA LYS A 268 16.50 -19.28 2.82
C LYS A 268 16.02 -19.55 1.39
N ILE A 269 16.86 -19.21 0.42
CA ILE A 269 16.73 -19.72 -0.94
C ILE A 269 17.16 -21.19 -0.84
N GLY A 270 16.21 -22.10 -1.04
CA GLY A 270 16.49 -23.53 -1.09
C GLY A 270 17.35 -23.85 -2.30
N SER A 271 18.45 -24.55 -2.04
CA SER A 271 19.28 -25.28 -3.00
C SER A 271 18.52 -26.44 -3.62
#